data_AF-A0A6E8WE44-F1
#
_entry.id   AF-A0A6E8WE44-F1
#
_cell.length_a   1.000
_cell.length_b   1.000
_cell.length_c   1.000
_cell.angle_alpha   90.00
_cell.angle_beta   90.00
_cell.angle_gamma   90.00
#
_symmetry.space_group_name_H-M   'P 1'
#
loop_
_entity.id
_entity.type
_entity.pdbx_description
1 polymer ?
#
loop_
_entity_poly.entity_id
_entity_poly.type
_entity_poly.pdbx_seq_one_letter_code
_entity_poly.pdbx_strand_id
1 'polypeptide(L)'
;MFRVIVYLTAFLTIFKIHCAVAFNCDAEQSSIEGRLQKQLFCTDYDKSQRPVEHHETATNVSISIYMKNYALYEYDPSLHISNWLSVSWKDEFLTWDRADYGIDMLNVDESEIWRPMITSYSKKQLNTIDRSCNDHKCELKHTGEVSCISPCTYEAHCTS
;
A
#
# COMPACT_ATOMS: atom_id res chain seq x y z
N MET A 1 -2.97 35.61 54.71
CA MET A 1 -3.61 34.29 54.48
C MET A 1 -4.10 34.27 53.04
N PHE A 2 -3.23 33.96 52.08
CA PHE A 2 -3.51 34.03 50.64
C PHE A 2 -3.92 32.65 50.11
N ARG A 3 -5.06 32.61 49.41
CA ARG A 3 -5.66 31.43 48.79
C ARG A 3 -4.86 31.07 47.52
N VAL A 4 -4.31 29.86 47.47
CA VAL A 4 -3.65 29.32 46.27
C VAL A 4 -4.72 28.83 45.29
N ILE A 5 -4.75 29.46 44.11
CA ILE A 5 -5.69 29.17 43.01
C ILE A 5 -5.12 28.03 42.16
N VAL A 6 -6.01 27.11 41.82
CA VAL A 6 -5.82 25.91 41.00
C VAL A 6 -5.45 26.30 39.56
N TYR A 7 -4.36 25.73 39.02
CA TYR A 7 -4.12 25.71 37.58
C TYR A 7 -4.12 24.25 37.09
N LEU A 8 -5.29 23.79 36.63
CA LEU A 8 -5.42 22.64 35.75
C LEU A 8 -4.88 23.07 34.38
N THR A 9 -3.61 22.80 34.11
CA THR A 9 -3.08 22.93 32.75
C THR A 9 -3.68 21.82 31.90
N ALA A 10 -4.66 22.20 31.08
CA ALA A 10 -5.20 21.38 30.02
C ALA A 10 -4.03 20.92 29.13
N PHE A 11 -3.67 19.64 29.21
CA PHE A 11 -2.86 18.98 28.21
C PHE A 11 -3.68 19.00 26.92
N LEU A 12 -3.44 20.00 26.07
CA LEU A 12 -3.86 19.98 24.68
C LEU A 12 -3.16 18.78 24.05
N THR A 13 -3.87 17.65 24.00
CA THR A 13 -3.48 16.52 23.16
C THR A 13 -3.45 17.05 21.74
N ILE A 14 -2.25 17.34 21.23
CA ILE A 14 -2.01 17.40 19.81
C ILE A 14 -2.30 15.99 19.33
N PHE A 15 -3.53 15.75 18.89
CA PHE A 15 -3.87 14.62 18.07
C PHE A 15 -2.91 14.70 16.89
N LYS A 16 -1.88 13.85 16.87
CA LYS A 16 -1.04 13.69 15.69
C LYS A 16 -1.95 13.13 14.61
N ILE A 17 -2.50 14.03 13.80
CA ILE A 17 -3.13 13.70 12.54
C ILE A 17 -1.99 13.12 11.70
N HIS A 18 -1.91 11.79 11.67
CA HIS A 18 -1.36 11.13 10.50
C HIS A 18 -2.36 11.45 9.39
N CYS A 19 -2.09 12.50 8.62
CA CYS A 19 -2.72 12.61 7.31
C CYS A 19 -2.18 11.43 6.53
N ALA A 20 -2.94 10.34 6.47
CA ALA A 20 -3.02 9.64 5.21
C ALA A 20 -3.42 10.73 4.19
N VAL A 21 -2.59 10.92 3.17
CA VAL A 21 -2.91 11.86 2.09
C VAL A 21 -4.03 11.19 1.29
N ALA A 22 -5.26 11.31 1.79
CA ALA A 22 -6.43 10.84 1.07
C ALA A 22 -6.64 11.76 -0.14
N PHE A 23 -7.05 11.17 -1.26
CA PHE A 23 -7.50 11.95 -2.42
C PHE A 23 -8.54 13.00 -2.00
N ASN A 24 -8.28 14.28 -2.32
CA ASN A 24 -9.20 15.36 -2.00
C ASN A 24 -10.38 15.34 -2.98
N CYS A 25 -11.46 14.68 -2.56
CA CYS A 25 -12.68 14.53 -3.36
C CYS A 25 -13.49 15.82 -3.52
N ASP A 26 -13.24 16.83 -2.68
CA ASP A 26 -13.95 18.11 -2.73
C ASP A 26 -13.31 19.10 -3.70
N ALA A 27 -12.03 18.89 -4.05
CA ALA A 27 -11.33 19.75 -4.99
C ALA A 27 -11.91 19.64 -6.41
N GLU A 28 -12.05 20.78 -7.08
CA GLU A 28 -12.33 20.84 -8.51
C GLU A 28 -11.03 20.53 -9.28
N GLN A 29 -11.05 19.46 -10.06
CA GLN A 29 -9.89 18.98 -10.80
C GLN A 29 -9.92 19.55 -12.22
N SER A 30 -8.98 20.42 -12.55
CA SER A 30 -8.85 21.02 -13.88
C SER A 30 -8.09 20.12 -14.86
N SER A 31 -7.25 19.21 -14.37
CA SER A 31 -6.49 18.28 -15.20
C SER A 31 -7.32 17.05 -15.57
N ILE A 32 -7.05 16.49 -16.75
CA ILE A 32 -7.71 15.26 -17.23
C ILE A 32 -7.40 14.09 -16.28
N GLU A 33 -6.14 13.95 -15.86
CA GLU A 33 -5.71 12.94 -14.88
C GLU A 33 -6.41 13.11 -13.53
N GLY A 34 -6.55 14.35 -13.03
CA GLY A 34 -7.22 14.62 -11.77
C GLY A 34 -8.71 14.29 -11.82
N ARG A 35 -9.37 14.54 -12.95
CA ARG A 35 -10.77 14.13 -13.19
C ARG A 35 -10.92 12.60 -13.19
N LEU A 36 -10.01 11.88 -13.83
CA LEU A 36 -9.98 10.42 -13.83
C LEU A 36 -9.76 9.88 -12.41
N GLN A 37 -8.74 10.38 -11.69
CA GLN A 37 -8.48 9.97 -10.32
C GLN A 37 -9.68 10.23 -9.40
N LYS A 38 -10.36 11.38 -9.56
CA LYS A 38 -11.60 11.67 -8.83
C LYS A 38 -12.71 10.66 -9.17
N GLN A 39 -12.91 10.32 -10.45
CA GLN A 39 -13.89 9.31 -10.84
C GLN A 39 -13.61 7.97 -10.15
N LEU A 40 -12.36 7.50 -10.21
CA LEU A 40 -11.95 6.19 -9.71
C LEU A 40 -12.01 6.09 -8.18
N PHE A 41 -11.53 7.11 -7.46
CA PHE A 41 -11.31 6.99 -6.01
C PHE A 41 -12.37 7.66 -5.13
N CYS A 42 -13.22 8.53 -5.68
CA CYS A 42 -14.17 9.32 -4.88
C CYS A 42 -15.64 8.93 -5.06
N THR A 43 -15.97 8.02 -5.97
CA THR A 43 -17.37 7.69 -6.28
C THR A 43 -17.84 6.53 -5.40
N ASP A 44 -17.26 5.33 -5.56
CA ASP A 44 -17.72 4.12 -4.86
C ASP A 44 -16.57 3.11 -4.61
N TYR A 45 -15.33 3.57 -4.60
CA TYR A 45 -14.17 2.70 -4.39
C TYR A 45 -13.80 2.60 -2.91
N ASP A 46 -13.95 1.41 -2.34
CA ASP A 46 -13.49 1.08 -0.99
C ASP A 46 -12.32 0.11 -1.06
N LYS A 47 -11.11 0.63 -0.82
CA LYS A 47 -9.85 -0.15 -0.79
C LYS A 47 -9.82 -1.26 0.27
N SER A 48 -10.75 -1.27 1.23
CA SER A 48 -10.88 -2.37 2.20
C SER A 48 -11.63 -3.58 1.64
N GLN A 49 -12.37 -3.42 0.55
CA GLN A 49 -13.12 -4.49 -0.11
C GLN A 49 -12.27 -5.19 -1.16
N ARG A 50 -12.46 -6.51 -1.28
CA ARG A 50 -11.83 -7.30 -2.32
C ARG A 50 -12.35 -6.87 -3.70
N PRO A 51 -11.48 -6.65 -4.70
CA PRO A 51 -11.87 -5.97 -5.93
C PRO A 51 -12.47 -6.94 -6.96
N VAL A 52 -13.62 -7.52 -6.63
CA VAL A 52 -14.41 -8.34 -7.56
C VAL A 52 -15.86 -7.90 -7.57
N GLU A 53 -16.48 -7.94 -8.74
CA GLU A 53 -17.90 -7.66 -8.92
C GLU A 53 -18.77 -8.79 -8.36
N HIS A 54 -18.34 -10.04 -8.54
CA HIS A 54 -19.06 -11.23 -8.10
C HIS A 54 -18.34 -11.90 -6.93
N HIS A 55 -18.99 -11.98 -5.77
CA HIS A 55 -18.36 -12.54 -4.56
C HIS A 55 -17.87 -13.99 -4.71
N GLU A 56 -18.42 -14.76 -5.65
CA GLU A 56 -18.03 -16.15 -5.93
C GLU A 56 -16.74 -16.25 -6.76
N THR A 57 -16.31 -15.20 -7.45
CA THR A 57 -15.08 -15.21 -8.24
C THR A 57 -13.87 -14.93 -7.37
N ALA A 58 -12.74 -15.55 -7.68
CA ALA A 58 -11.47 -15.35 -6.99
C ALA A 58 -10.66 -14.22 -7.63
N THR A 59 -9.96 -13.45 -6.80
CA THR A 59 -8.94 -12.49 -7.28
C THR A 59 -7.64 -13.25 -7.54
N ASN A 60 -7.22 -13.34 -8.80
CA ASN A 60 -5.97 -13.99 -9.15
C ASN A 60 -4.80 -13.04 -8.87
N VAL A 61 -3.91 -13.42 -7.96
CA VAL A 61 -2.71 -12.67 -7.60
C VAL A 61 -1.48 -13.40 -8.14
N SER A 62 -0.68 -12.71 -8.94
CA SER A 62 0.59 -13.21 -9.46
C SER A 62 1.74 -12.56 -8.70
N ILE A 63 2.61 -13.39 -8.14
CA ILE A 63 3.77 -12.95 -7.35
C ILE A 63 5.04 -13.43 -8.04
N SER A 64 6.02 -12.54 -8.18
CA SER A 64 7.35 -12.83 -8.71
C SER A 64 8.42 -12.22 -7.81
N ILE A 65 9.42 -13.02 -7.45
CA ILE A 65 10.55 -12.58 -6.62
C ILE A 65 11.80 -12.52 -7.49
N TYR A 66 12.39 -11.34 -7.58
CA TYR A 66 13.65 -11.10 -8.25
C TYR A 66 14.76 -10.92 -7.22
N MET A 67 15.40 -12.02 -6.83
CA MET A 67 16.50 -11.99 -5.85
C MET A 67 17.65 -11.13 -6.38
N LYS A 68 18.10 -10.18 -5.56
CA LYS A 68 19.22 -9.29 -5.88
C LYS A 68 20.48 -9.68 -5.12
N ASN A 69 20.35 -10.03 -3.85
CA ASN A 69 21.45 -10.47 -3.00
C ASN A 69 20.95 -11.37 -1.88
N TYR A 70 21.82 -12.20 -1.32
CA TYR A 70 21.54 -12.99 -0.13
C TYR A 70 22.79 -13.08 0.77
N ALA A 71 22.56 -13.19 2.07
CA ALA A 71 23.59 -13.41 3.08
C ALA A 71 23.14 -14.53 4.02
N LEU A 72 24.03 -15.49 4.27
CA LEU A 72 23.83 -16.58 5.21
C LEU A 72 24.70 -16.33 6.43
N TYR A 73 24.11 -16.38 7.62
CA TYR A 73 24.81 -16.32 8.89
C TYR A 73 24.75 -17.71 9.53
N GLU A 74 25.90 -18.30 9.83
CA GLU A 74 25.98 -19.64 10.42
C GLU A 74 25.91 -19.62 11.96
N TYR A 75 26.39 -18.53 12.58
CA TYR A 75 26.42 -18.39 14.04
C TYR A 75 25.03 -18.11 14.64
N ASP A 76 24.23 -17.24 14.01
CA ASP A 76 22.78 -17.16 14.18
C ASP A 76 22.20 -17.69 12.87
N PRO A 77 21.67 -18.93 12.81
CA PRO A 77 21.33 -19.58 11.56
C PRO A 77 20.17 -18.87 10.86
N SER A 78 20.53 -17.84 10.08
CA SER A 78 19.62 -16.93 9.41
C SER A 78 20.05 -16.68 7.97
N LEU A 79 19.06 -16.64 7.09
CA LEU A 79 19.18 -16.26 5.70
C LEU A 79 18.52 -14.90 5.50
N HIS A 80 19.29 -13.93 5.07
CA HIS A 80 18.83 -12.59 4.70
C HIS A 80 18.79 -12.50 3.18
N ILE A 81 17.65 -12.14 2.61
CA ILE A 81 17.44 -12.02 1.16
C ILE A 81 17.02 -10.60 0.86
N SER A 82 17.75 -9.92 -0.04
CA SER A 82 17.30 -8.66 -0.64
C SER A 82 16.80 -8.93 -2.05
N ASN A 83 15.55 -8.55 -2.33
CA ASN A 83 14.88 -8.84 -3.61
C ASN A 83 14.00 -7.67 -4.05
N TRP A 84 13.59 -7.69 -5.32
CA TRP A 84 12.37 -7.00 -5.73
C TRP A 84 11.21 -7.99 -5.67
N LEU A 85 10.13 -7.61 -5.02
CA LEU A 85 8.86 -8.32 -5.03
C LEU A 85 7.95 -7.65 -6.05
N SER A 86 7.55 -8.38 -7.08
CA SER A 86 6.53 -7.95 -8.03
C SER A 86 5.23 -8.67 -7.68
N VAL A 87 4.18 -7.89 -7.48
CA VAL A 87 2.83 -8.37 -7.19
C VAL A 87 1.89 -7.75 -8.21
N SER A 88 1.08 -8.58 -8.85
CA SER A 88 0.10 -8.11 -9.83
C SER A 88 -1.25 -8.81 -9.63
N TRP A 89 -2.32 -8.06 -9.87
CA TRP A 89 -3.69 -8.52 -9.80
C TRP A 89 -4.57 -7.65 -10.71
N LYS A 90 -5.84 -8.03 -10.85
CA LYS A 90 -6.84 -7.17 -11.50
C LYS A 90 -7.76 -6.59 -10.44
N ASP A 91 -7.97 -5.27 -10.47
CA ASP A 91 -9.00 -4.58 -9.73
C ASP A 91 -10.17 -4.25 -10.67
N GLU A 92 -11.29 -4.92 -10.49
CA GLU A 92 -12.45 -4.80 -11.39
C GLU A 92 -13.16 -3.44 -11.29
N PHE A 93 -12.97 -2.71 -10.18
CA PHE A 93 -13.58 -1.41 -9.94
C PHE A 93 -12.73 -0.23 -10.43
N LEU A 94 -11.43 -0.46 -10.69
CA LEU A 94 -10.50 0.56 -11.17
C LEU A 94 -10.29 0.48 -12.68
N THR A 95 -11.36 0.64 -13.45
CA THR A 95 -11.32 0.59 -14.92
C THR A 95 -11.82 1.88 -15.55
N TRP A 96 -11.33 2.21 -16.74
CA TRP A 96 -11.83 3.36 -17.52
C TRP A 96 -11.64 3.14 -19.02
N ASP A 97 -12.39 3.90 -19.83
CA ASP A 97 -12.17 3.96 -21.27
C ASP A 97 -11.08 5.00 -21.59
N ARG A 98 -10.11 4.57 -22.39
CA ARG A 98 -9.05 5.44 -22.89
C ARG A 98 -9.58 6.54 -23.81
N ALA A 99 -10.72 6.33 -24.47
CA ALA A 99 -11.33 7.33 -25.33
C ALA A 99 -11.77 8.59 -24.56
N ASP A 100 -12.18 8.44 -23.29
CA ASP A 100 -12.69 9.53 -22.46
C ASP A 100 -11.58 10.41 -21.87
N TYR A 101 -10.41 9.81 -21.61
CA TYR A 101 -9.32 10.46 -20.86
C TYR A 101 -8.00 10.54 -21.63
N GLY A 102 -7.80 9.75 -22.68
CA GLY A 102 -6.52 9.64 -23.39
C GLY A 102 -5.37 9.09 -22.53
N ILE A 103 -5.69 8.39 -21.44
CA ILE A 103 -4.73 7.86 -20.46
C ILE A 103 -4.76 6.32 -20.52
N ASP A 104 -3.62 5.70 -20.76
CA ASP A 104 -3.47 4.24 -20.74
C ASP A 104 -3.21 3.69 -19.32
N MET A 105 -2.54 4.49 -18.49
CA MET A 105 -1.96 4.07 -17.21
C MET A 105 -1.85 5.24 -16.23
N LEU A 106 -2.04 4.92 -14.95
CA LEU A 106 -1.83 5.81 -13.81
C LEU A 106 -0.80 5.23 -12.85
N ASN A 107 0.00 6.10 -12.24
CA ASN A 107 0.81 5.75 -11.07
C ASN A 107 0.03 6.09 -9.81
N VAL A 108 -0.32 5.08 -9.04
CA VAL A 108 -1.15 5.22 -7.83
C VAL A 108 -0.33 4.81 -6.61
N ASP A 109 -0.62 5.40 -5.46
CA ASP A 109 0.00 4.97 -4.22
C ASP A 109 -0.62 3.64 -3.76
N GLU A 110 0.20 2.68 -3.31
CA GLU A 110 -0.32 1.39 -2.82
C GLU A 110 -1.28 1.54 -1.64
N SER A 111 -1.21 2.65 -0.90
CA SER A 111 -2.09 2.92 0.25
C SER A 111 -3.48 3.37 -0.17
N GLU A 112 -3.67 3.78 -1.42
CA GLU A 112 -4.95 4.29 -1.96
C GLU A 112 -5.76 3.21 -2.68
N ILE A 113 -5.19 2.03 -2.90
CA ILE A 113 -5.84 0.90 -3.57
C ILE A 113 -5.92 -0.33 -2.67
N TRP A 114 -6.86 -1.23 -2.97
CA TRP A 114 -6.86 -2.56 -2.37
C TRP A 114 -5.56 -3.28 -2.71
N ARG A 115 -4.99 -4.00 -1.75
CA ARG A 115 -3.81 -4.84 -1.96
C ARG A 115 -3.94 -6.16 -1.19
N PRO A 116 -3.44 -7.28 -1.73
CA PRO A 116 -3.40 -8.53 -0.98
C PRO A 116 -2.41 -8.42 0.19
N MET A 117 -2.77 -9.00 1.34
CA MET A 117 -1.86 -9.09 2.46
C MET A 117 -0.83 -10.20 2.21
N ILE A 118 0.45 -9.83 2.10
CA ILE A 118 1.56 -10.77 1.93
C ILE A 118 2.43 -10.70 3.17
N THR A 119 2.62 -11.82 3.86
CA THR A 119 3.50 -11.94 5.02
C THR A 119 4.37 -13.18 4.90
N SER A 120 5.61 -13.09 5.37
CA SER A 120 6.47 -14.27 5.49
C SER A 120 6.03 -15.12 6.68
N TYR A 121 5.98 -16.44 6.48
CA TYR A 121 5.72 -17.40 7.56
C TYR A 121 6.88 -17.43 8.59
N SER A 122 8.11 -17.27 8.11
CA SER A 122 9.33 -17.33 8.95
C SER A 122 9.71 -15.97 9.53
N LYS A 123 8.78 -15.01 9.60
CA LYS A 123 9.06 -13.63 10.01
C LYS A 123 9.57 -13.60 11.45
N LYS A 124 10.86 -13.35 11.65
CA LYS A 124 11.41 -12.97 12.95
C LYS A 124 10.83 -11.61 13.31
N GLN A 125 10.38 -11.43 14.56
CA GLN A 125 9.85 -10.17 15.04
C GLN A 125 11.00 -9.15 15.12
N LEU A 126 11.26 -8.46 14.02
CA LEU A 126 12.20 -7.37 13.97
C LEU A 126 11.64 -6.23 14.83
N ASN A 127 12.39 -5.81 15.85
CA ASN A 127 12.08 -4.63 16.68
C ASN A 127 12.33 -3.30 15.94
N THR A 128 12.55 -3.34 14.63
CA THR A 128 12.71 -2.18 13.76
C THR A 128 11.38 -1.88 13.06
N ILE A 129 11.11 -0.59 12.82
CA ILE A 129 10.02 -0.15 11.95
C ILE A 129 10.37 -0.63 10.54
N ASP A 130 9.92 -1.83 10.21
CA ASP A 130 10.22 -2.47 8.95
C ASP A 130 9.30 -1.88 7.86
N ARG A 131 9.79 -0.85 7.16
CA ARG A 131 9.16 -0.35 5.94
C ARG A 131 9.45 -1.23 4.73
N SER A 132 10.14 -2.36 4.91
CA SER A 132 10.42 -3.27 3.80
C SER A 132 9.12 -3.70 3.13
N CYS A 133 9.11 -3.67 1.80
CA CYS A 133 7.95 -3.94 0.95
C CYS A 133 6.76 -2.96 1.05
N ASN A 134 6.88 -1.80 1.72
CA ASN A 134 5.80 -0.81 1.83
C ASN A 134 6.21 0.55 1.23
N ASP A 135 5.21 1.41 0.99
CA ASP A 135 5.32 2.81 0.54
C ASP A 135 5.84 2.94 -0.91
N HIS A 136 5.29 2.12 -1.81
CA HIS A 136 5.66 2.09 -3.22
C HIS A 136 4.48 2.44 -4.13
N LYS A 137 4.80 3.09 -5.25
CA LYS A 137 3.82 3.35 -6.29
C LYS A 137 3.54 2.09 -7.09
N CYS A 138 2.28 1.90 -7.43
CA CYS A 138 1.81 0.85 -8.31
C CYS A 138 1.42 1.44 -9.67
N GLU A 139 1.64 0.65 -10.71
CA GLU A 139 1.12 0.93 -12.04
C GLU A 139 -0.31 0.37 -12.13
N LEU A 140 -1.27 1.22 -12.46
CA LEU A 140 -2.67 0.85 -12.73
C LEU A 140 -2.97 1.13 -14.20
N LYS A 141 -3.34 0.11 -14.97
CA LYS A 141 -3.74 0.25 -16.37
C LYS A 141 -5.25 0.44 -16.51
N HIS A 142 -5.68 1.00 -17.64
CA HIS A 142 -7.09 1.25 -17.94
C HIS A 142 -8.00 0.01 -17.88
N THR A 143 -7.41 -1.18 -18.03
CA THR A 143 -8.10 -2.48 -17.93
C THR A 143 -8.33 -2.96 -16.50
N GLY A 144 -7.86 -2.21 -15.49
CA GLY A 144 -7.85 -2.60 -14.08
C GLY A 144 -6.69 -3.51 -13.70
N GLU A 145 -5.72 -3.74 -14.60
CA GLU A 145 -4.51 -4.49 -14.24
C GLU A 145 -3.62 -3.61 -13.36
N VAL A 146 -3.28 -4.12 -12.18
CA VAL A 146 -2.40 -3.47 -11.21
C VAL A 146 -1.10 -4.24 -11.10
N SER A 147 0.03 -3.52 -11.10
CA SER A 147 1.37 -4.08 -10.87
C SER A 147 2.17 -3.20 -9.93
N CYS A 148 2.59 -3.76 -8.80
CA CYS A 148 3.44 -3.12 -7.81
C CYS A 148 4.79 -3.83 -7.74
N ILE A 149 5.89 -3.08 -7.74
CA ILE A 149 7.25 -3.62 -7.60
C ILE A 149 7.94 -2.93 -6.43
N SER A 150 8.26 -3.71 -5.41
CA SER A 150 8.74 -3.23 -4.12
C SER A 150 10.10 -3.84 -3.78
N PRO A 151 11.14 -3.05 -3.45
CA PRO A 151 12.34 -3.58 -2.82
C PRO A 151 12.02 -4.13 -1.42
N CYS A 152 12.39 -5.39 -1.21
CA CYS A 152 12.10 -6.17 -0.02
C CYS A 152 13.37 -6.78 0.57
N THR A 153 13.39 -6.94 1.88
CA THR A 153 14.39 -7.68 2.63
C THR A 153 13.67 -8.70 3.50
N TYR A 154 13.90 -9.99 3.25
CA TYR A 154 13.35 -11.08 4.05
C TYR A 154 14.43 -11.72 4.91
N GLU A 155 14.10 -11.98 6.16
CA GLU A 155 14.91 -12.79 7.08
C GLU A 155 14.18 -14.10 7.36
N ALA A 156 14.88 -15.22 7.18
CA ALA A 156 14.37 -16.55 7.47
C ALA A 156 15.34 -17.29 8.39
N HIS A 157 14.82 -17.84 9.49
CA HIS A 157 15.57 -18.78 10.32
C HIS A 157 15.70 -20.13 9.64
N CYS A 158 16.90 -20.69 9.65
CA CYS A 158 17.19 -22.01 9.11
C CYS A 158 17.43 -22.97 10.29
N THR A 159 16.71 -24.10 10.33
CA THR A 159 16.99 -25.19 11.27
C THR A 159 17.53 -26.36 10.47
N SER A 160 18.69 -26.89 10.85
CA SER A 160 19.28 -28.11 10.30
C SER A 160 18.55 -29.36 10.79
#